data_AF-X6LUX9-F1
#
_entry.id   AF-X6LUX9-F1
#
_cell.length_a   1.000
_cell.length_b   1.000
_cell.length_c   1.000
_cell.angle_alpha   90.00
_cell.angle_beta   90.00
_cell.angle_gamma   90.00
#
_symmetry.space_group_name_H-M   'P 1'
#
loop_
_entity.id
_entity.type
_entity.pdbx_description
1 polymer ?
#
loop_
_entity_poly.entity_id
_entity_poly.type
_entity_poly.pdbx_seq_one_letter_code
_entity_poly.pdbx_strand_id
1 'polypeptide(L)'
;MFGDLFERRQFTDGTSYYYSPHLNRIWFDPLPNVWGGIVAEEMGLGKTIEAIALIQLHPRPAPHLFSSSSLSFIQPQQERTYDKESEETECFPVKSTLIIVPSGLVAQWEDEIKKQCTHPLSMYTYRETNRVQDPRQLGQYDVVITTFAVLSSEGSEKSPPLRSSSNRKYTLHRCQWWRVIVDEGHILKAAATKRSQIIMELKAVNKWILTCSPFSNSVRNLQNIFRFLELHFCCSFWWDRVVRCFHSRRTLDFHLINQLFTMYSFVQSLN
;
A
#
# COMPACT_ATOMS: atom_id res chain seq x y z
N MET A 1 -0.39 -14.04 10.33
CA MET A 1 -0.02 -12.61 10.43
C MET A 1 -0.72 -11.83 11.57
N PHE A 2 -1.75 -12.36 12.26
CA PHE A 2 -2.46 -11.62 13.32
C PHE A 2 -2.68 -12.40 14.63
N GLY A 3 -2.08 -13.59 14.75
CA GLY A 3 -2.42 -14.57 15.80
C GLY A 3 -2.24 -14.07 17.23
N ASP A 4 -1.31 -13.14 17.46
CA ASP A 4 -1.08 -12.56 18.79
C ASP A 4 -2.08 -11.43 19.14
N LEU A 5 -2.67 -10.79 18.13
CA LEU A 5 -3.62 -9.68 18.32
C LEU A 5 -5.07 -10.15 18.34
N PHE A 6 -5.37 -11.21 17.58
CA PHE A 6 -6.71 -11.70 17.34
C PHE A 6 -6.76 -13.21 17.47
N GLU A 7 -7.61 -13.66 18.38
CA GLU A 7 -7.98 -15.05 18.53
C GLU A 7 -9.19 -15.34 17.66
N ARG A 8 -9.07 -16.32 16.77
CA ARG A 8 -10.24 -16.86 16.07
C ARG A 8 -11.04 -17.72 17.03
N ARG A 9 -12.29 -17.36 17.27
CA ARG A 9 -13.24 -18.08 18.12
C ARG A 9 -14.51 -18.41 17.34
N GLN A 10 -15.36 -19.26 17.90
CA GLN A 10 -16.62 -19.65 17.29
C GLN A 10 -17.75 -19.55 18.33
N PHE A 11 -18.91 -19.08 17.88
CA PHE A 11 -20.14 -19.16 18.66
C PHE A 11 -20.70 -20.59 18.66
N THR A 12 -21.66 -20.86 19.53
CA THR A 12 -22.32 -22.18 19.64
C THR A 12 -23.09 -22.58 18.38
N ASP A 13 -23.44 -21.62 17.52
CA ASP A 13 -24.09 -21.82 16.23
C ASP A 13 -23.10 -22.13 15.08
N GLY A 14 -21.79 -22.15 15.36
CA GLY A 14 -20.73 -22.40 14.38
C GLY A 14 -20.20 -21.13 13.68
N THR A 15 -20.80 -19.95 13.92
CA THR A 15 -20.34 -18.68 13.34
C THR A 15 -18.96 -18.32 13.90
N SER A 16 -17.96 -18.12 13.03
CA SER A 16 -16.62 -17.74 13.46
C SER A 16 -16.46 -16.23 13.61
N TYR A 17 -15.73 -15.80 14.63
CA TYR A 17 -15.42 -14.40 14.90
C TYR A 17 -13.96 -14.25 15.35
N TYR A 18 -13.43 -13.03 15.26
CA TYR A 18 -12.12 -12.67 15.75
C TYR A 18 -12.27 -11.83 17.01
N TYR A 19 -11.67 -12.26 18.12
CA TYR A 19 -11.64 -11.52 19.37
C TYR A 19 -10.23 -11.00 19.61
N SER A 20 -10.09 -9.72 19.95
CA SER A 20 -8.81 -9.18 20.41
C SER A 20 -8.85 -8.95 21.93
N PRO A 21 -8.10 -9.74 22.73
CA PRO A 21 -8.03 -9.55 24.19
C PRO A 21 -7.55 -8.15 24.58
N HIS A 22 -6.62 -7.60 23.80
CA HIS A 22 -6.03 -6.29 24.05
C HIS A 22 -7.02 -5.13 23.81
N LEU A 23 -7.90 -5.29 22.81
CA LEU A 23 -8.87 -4.26 22.43
C LEU A 23 -10.23 -4.49 23.09
N ASN A 24 -10.45 -5.68 23.66
CA ASN A 24 -11.72 -6.16 24.18
C ASN A 24 -12.85 -5.94 23.16
N ARG A 25 -12.63 -6.40 21.93
CA ARG A 25 -13.55 -6.19 20.80
C ARG A 25 -13.62 -7.44 19.91
N ILE A 26 -14.76 -7.60 19.26
CA ILE A 26 -15.06 -8.68 18.33
C ILE A 26 -15.19 -8.10 16.92
N TRP A 27 -14.65 -8.83 15.94
CA TRP A 27 -14.83 -8.61 14.52
C TRP A 27 -15.47 -9.85 13.90
N PHE A 28 -16.47 -9.64 13.07
CA PHE A 28 -17.17 -10.70 12.34
C PHE A 28 -16.60 -10.86 10.93
N ASP A 29 -16.07 -9.78 10.36
CA ASP A 29 -15.38 -9.81 9.07
C ASP A 29 -14.02 -10.51 9.20
N PRO A 30 -13.58 -11.23 8.15
CA PRO A 30 -12.21 -11.74 8.09
C PRO A 30 -11.22 -10.57 8.18
N LEU A 31 -10.14 -10.77 8.93
CA LEU A 31 -9.06 -9.79 8.99
C LEU A 31 -8.52 -9.54 7.58
N PRO A 32 -8.22 -8.28 7.22
CA PRO A 32 -7.76 -7.97 5.87
C PRO A 32 -6.46 -8.70 5.58
N ASN A 33 -6.38 -9.36 4.42
CA ASN A 33 -5.11 -9.88 3.91
C ASN A 33 -4.27 -8.70 3.44
N VAL A 34 -3.39 -8.22 4.31
CA VAL A 34 -2.44 -7.17 3.97
C VAL A 34 -1.21 -7.81 3.34
N TRP A 35 -0.95 -7.45 2.09
CA TRP A 35 0.23 -7.91 1.37
C TRP A 35 1.24 -6.76 1.30
N GLY A 36 2.41 -6.97 1.90
CA GLY A 36 3.47 -5.99 2.00
C GLY A 36 3.80 -5.63 3.46
N GLY A 37 4.41 -4.46 3.65
CA GLY A 37 4.93 -4.09 4.97
C GLY A 37 5.81 -2.86 4.98
N ILE A 38 6.57 -2.70 6.07
CA ILE A 38 7.47 -1.57 6.30
C ILE A 38 8.88 -2.11 6.45
N VAL A 39 9.79 -1.67 5.58
CA VAL A 39 11.22 -1.91 5.72
C VAL A 39 11.83 -0.69 6.41
N ALA A 40 12.16 -0.85 7.69
CA ALA A 40 12.59 0.21 8.59
C ALA A 40 14.05 0.04 9.01
N GLU A 41 14.98 0.34 8.11
CA GLU A 41 16.42 0.13 8.31
C GLU A 41 17.22 1.43 8.20
N GLU A 42 18.40 1.49 8.81
CA GLU A 42 19.32 2.62 8.69
C GLU A 42 19.74 2.93 7.24
N MET A 43 20.09 4.18 6.97
CA MET A 43 20.61 4.60 5.67
C MET A 43 21.88 3.81 5.33
N GLY A 44 21.95 3.27 4.12
CA GLY A 44 23.12 2.51 3.66
C GLY A 44 23.09 1.00 3.91
N LEU A 45 22.05 0.46 4.58
CA LEU A 45 21.92 -0.99 4.80
C LEU A 45 21.40 -1.80 3.61
N GLY A 46 21.07 -1.14 2.49
CA GLY A 46 20.73 -1.84 1.25
C GLY A 46 19.24 -2.08 0.98
N LYS A 47 18.32 -1.38 1.68
CA LYS A 47 16.86 -1.39 1.41
C LYS A 47 16.48 -1.38 -0.08
N THR A 48 17.20 -0.58 -0.88
CA THR A 48 16.96 -0.51 -2.33
C THR A 48 17.26 -1.84 -3.02
N ILE A 49 18.37 -2.50 -2.65
CA ILE A 49 18.76 -3.82 -3.16
C ILE A 49 17.75 -4.87 -2.74
N GLU A 50 17.29 -4.85 -1.49
CA GLU A 50 16.25 -5.76 -1.00
C GLU A 50 14.94 -5.59 -1.77
N ALA A 51 14.53 -4.33 -2.02
CA ALA A 51 13.35 -4.03 -2.81
C ALA A 51 13.51 -4.52 -4.27
N ILE A 52 14.68 -4.36 -4.88
CA ILE A 52 14.97 -4.87 -6.23
C ILE A 52 14.94 -6.40 -6.26
N ALA A 53 15.53 -7.07 -5.27
CA ALA A 53 15.49 -8.52 -5.14
C ALA A 53 14.04 -9.02 -5.00
N LEU A 54 13.23 -8.35 -4.18
CA LEU A 54 11.80 -8.65 -4.04
C LEU A 54 11.04 -8.48 -5.35
N ILE A 55 11.38 -7.48 -6.17
CA ILE A 55 10.77 -7.28 -7.49
C ILE A 55 11.06 -8.48 -8.40
N GLN A 56 12.30 -8.98 -8.41
CA GLN A 56 12.70 -10.12 -9.23
C GLN A 56 12.12 -11.46 -8.73
N LEU A 57 12.09 -11.67 -7.41
CA LEU A 57 11.67 -12.95 -6.81
C LEU A 57 10.15 -13.11 -6.74
N HIS A 58 9.40 -12.00 -6.73
CA HIS A 58 7.95 -12.01 -6.64
C HIS A 58 7.30 -11.16 -7.76
N PRO A 59 7.42 -11.62 -9.03
CA PRO A 59 6.72 -11.01 -10.16
C PRO A 59 5.21 -11.32 -10.09
N ARG A 60 4.39 -10.54 -10.78
CA ARG A 60 2.94 -10.82 -10.85
C ARG A 60 2.72 -12.16 -11.58
N PRO A 61 2.00 -13.13 -10.99
CA PRO A 61 1.58 -14.33 -11.70
C PRO A 61 0.76 -13.92 -12.94
N ALA A 62 1.06 -14.53 -14.09
CA ALA A 62 0.56 -14.22 -15.43
C ALA A 62 -0.72 -13.34 -15.51
N PRO A 63 -0.65 -12.12 -16.08
CA PRO A 63 -1.75 -11.14 -16.06
C PRO A 63 -3.03 -11.57 -16.83
N HIS A 64 -2.94 -12.56 -17.73
CA HIS A 64 -4.08 -13.06 -18.52
C HIS A 64 -4.98 -14.07 -17.78
N LEU A 65 -4.53 -14.63 -16.66
CA LEU A 65 -5.36 -15.51 -15.81
C LEU A 65 -6.25 -14.73 -14.84
N PHE A 66 -6.02 -13.42 -14.71
CA PHE A 66 -6.80 -12.51 -13.87
C PHE A 66 -7.45 -11.45 -14.75
N SER A 67 -8.19 -11.90 -15.77
CA SER A 67 -9.30 -11.12 -16.32
C SER A 67 -10.22 -10.71 -15.17
N SER A 68 -10.90 -9.57 -15.30
CA SER A 68 -11.74 -8.89 -14.30
C SER A 68 -12.65 -9.79 -13.45
N SER A 69 -12.96 -11.01 -13.91
CA SER A 69 -13.66 -12.07 -13.18
C SER A 69 -12.92 -12.68 -11.99
N SER A 70 -11.58 -12.63 -11.90
CA SER A 70 -10.83 -13.25 -10.80
C SER A 70 -10.59 -12.30 -9.61
N LEU A 71 -11.02 -11.03 -9.70
CA LEU A 71 -11.05 -10.10 -8.57
C LEU A 71 -12.25 -10.35 -7.64
N SER A 72 -13.15 -11.27 -7.99
CA SER A 72 -14.21 -11.75 -7.08
C SER A 72 -13.70 -12.63 -5.93
N PHE A 73 -12.39 -12.95 -5.90
CA PHE A 73 -11.78 -13.62 -4.74
C PHE A 73 -11.55 -12.67 -3.55
N ILE A 74 -11.89 -11.39 -3.68
CA ILE A 74 -12.18 -10.51 -2.54
C ILE A 74 -13.71 -10.55 -2.31
N GLN A 75 -14.14 -11.60 -1.61
CA GLN A 75 -15.49 -11.96 -1.12
C GLN A 75 -16.57 -12.37 -2.15
N PRO A 76 -17.16 -13.56 -1.97
CA PRO A 76 -18.59 -13.78 -2.17
C PRO A 76 -19.30 -13.76 -0.82
N GLN A 77 -20.22 -12.81 -0.62
CA GLN A 77 -21.62 -13.06 -0.23
C GLN A 77 -22.27 -11.77 0.32
N GLN A 78 -22.97 -11.05 -0.54
CA GLN A 78 -24.37 -10.70 -0.32
C GLN A 78 -24.94 -10.16 -1.64
N GLU A 79 -25.88 -10.91 -2.22
CA GLU A 79 -26.81 -10.40 -3.20
C GLU A 79 -27.45 -9.13 -2.61
N ARG A 80 -27.08 -7.96 -3.15
CA ARG A 80 -27.85 -6.74 -2.98
C ARG A 80 -28.38 -6.34 -4.32
N THR A 81 -29.69 -6.47 -4.38
CA THR A 81 -30.67 -5.93 -5.31
C THR A 81 -30.16 -4.68 -6.02
N TYR A 82 -30.31 -4.69 -7.34
CA TYR A 82 -30.07 -3.59 -8.26
C TYR A 82 -30.59 -2.25 -7.74
N ASP A 83 -29.66 -1.34 -7.42
CA ASP A 83 -29.88 0.10 -7.55
C ASP A 83 -28.81 0.65 -8.50
N LYS A 84 -29.29 1.29 -9.55
CA LYS A 84 -28.51 1.93 -10.61
C LYS A 84 -27.78 3.16 -10.03
N GLU A 85 -26.63 3.50 -10.64
CA GLU A 85 -25.83 4.73 -10.47
C GLU A 85 -24.66 4.68 -9.46
N SER A 86 -23.62 3.93 -9.81
CA SER A 86 -22.25 4.36 -9.52
C SER A 86 -21.34 3.94 -10.67
N GLU A 87 -20.97 4.90 -11.53
CA GLU A 87 -19.92 4.73 -12.54
C GLU A 87 -18.58 4.44 -11.84
N GLU A 88 -18.32 3.17 -11.53
CA GLU A 88 -17.02 2.74 -11.01
C GLU A 88 -15.96 3.01 -12.07
N THR A 89 -14.97 3.84 -11.76
CA THR A 89 -13.81 4.03 -12.64
C THR A 89 -13.12 2.68 -12.79
N GLU A 90 -13.19 2.09 -13.99
CA GLU A 90 -12.44 0.87 -14.31
C GLU A 90 -10.95 1.11 -14.04
N CYS A 91 -10.40 0.39 -13.05
CA CYS A 91 -8.97 0.32 -12.83
C CYS A 91 -8.42 -0.91 -13.57
N PHE A 92 -7.30 -0.75 -14.26
CA PHE A 92 -6.71 -1.78 -15.09
C PHE A 92 -5.61 -2.52 -14.32
N PRO A 93 -5.70 -3.85 -14.14
CA PRO A 93 -4.64 -4.62 -13.52
C PRO A 93 -3.36 -4.57 -14.35
N VAL A 94 -2.25 -4.14 -13.74
CA VAL A 94 -0.93 -4.09 -14.38
C VAL A 94 0.07 -4.97 -13.64
N LYS A 95 0.98 -5.63 -14.37
CA LYS A 95 2.06 -6.45 -13.76
C LYS A 95 3.13 -5.63 -13.05
N SER A 96 3.17 -4.33 -13.34
CA SER A 96 4.25 -3.43 -12.96
C SER A 96 4.31 -3.18 -11.46
N THR A 97 5.53 -2.96 -10.97
CA THR A 97 5.80 -2.34 -9.67
C THR A 97 5.94 -0.83 -9.85
N LEU A 98 5.12 -0.04 -9.16
CA LEU A 98 5.26 1.41 -9.08
C LEU A 98 6.20 1.77 -7.92
N ILE A 99 7.27 2.49 -8.20
CA ILE A 99 8.20 3.01 -7.19
C ILE A 99 8.03 4.52 -7.12
N ILE A 100 7.73 5.03 -5.93
CA ILE A 100 7.53 6.46 -5.66
C ILE A 100 8.73 6.94 -4.85
N VAL A 101 9.50 7.86 -5.43
CA VAL A 101 10.78 8.32 -4.86
C VAL A 101 10.88 9.84 -4.77
N PRO A 102 11.75 10.41 -3.92
CA PRO A 102 12.17 11.80 -4.04
C PRO A 102 12.80 12.08 -5.41
N SER A 103 12.60 13.27 -5.96
CA SER A 103 13.06 13.59 -7.33
C SER A 103 14.56 13.39 -7.55
N GLY A 104 15.38 13.60 -6.51
CA GLY A 104 16.82 13.38 -6.57
C GLY A 104 17.25 11.92 -6.61
N LEU A 105 16.38 10.96 -6.27
CA LEU A 105 16.70 9.53 -6.19
C LEU A 105 16.31 8.74 -7.44
N VAL A 106 15.67 9.37 -8.44
CA VAL A 106 15.23 8.68 -9.66
C VAL A 106 16.40 8.03 -10.39
N ALA A 107 17.47 8.80 -10.65
CA ALA A 107 18.65 8.29 -11.35
C ALA A 107 19.35 7.17 -10.56
N GLN A 108 19.44 7.33 -9.23
CA GLN A 108 20.01 6.31 -8.35
C GLN A 108 19.24 4.98 -8.46
N TRP A 109 17.90 5.02 -8.40
CA TRP A 109 17.07 3.83 -8.56
C TRP A 109 17.24 3.18 -9.94
N GLU A 110 17.27 3.99 -11.01
CA GLU A 110 17.51 3.49 -12.37
C GLU A 110 18.86 2.77 -12.49
N ASP A 111 19.92 3.35 -11.91
CA ASP A 111 21.27 2.80 -11.97
C ASP A 111 21.42 1.54 -11.10
N GLU A 112 20.82 1.53 -9.91
CA GLU A 112 20.81 0.36 -9.04
C GLU A 112 20.04 -0.81 -9.69
N ILE A 113 18.88 -0.57 -10.30
CA ILE A 113 18.15 -1.63 -11.02
C ILE A 113 19.01 -2.18 -12.18
N LYS A 114 19.63 -1.32 -12.98
CA LYS A 114 20.50 -1.76 -14.09
C LYS A 114 21.71 -2.56 -13.60
N LYS A 115 22.29 -2.16 -12.46
CA LYS A 115 23.50 -2.79 -11.91
C LYS A 115 23.22 -4.15 -11.27
N GLN A 116 22.07 -4.29 -10.61
CA GLN A 116 21.81 -5.42 -9.69
C GLN A 116 20.99 -6.54 -10.32
N CYS A 117 20.36 -6.29 -11.47
CA CYS A 117 19.54 -7.30 -12.14
C CYS A 117 20.37 -8.08 -13.16
N THR A 118 20.52 -9.40 -12.95
CA THR A 118 21.14 -10.30 -13.94
C THR A 118 20.30 -10.40 -15.21
N HIS A 119 18.98 -10.37 -15.08
CA HIS A 119 18.04 -10.21 -16.18
C HIS A 119 17.46 -8.79 -16.13
N PRO A 120 17.66 -7.96 -17.16
CA PRO A 120 17.26 -6.56 -17.11
C PRO A 120 15.74 -6.42 -17.01
N LEU A 121 15.27 -5.77 -15.96
CA LEU A 121 13.88 -5.36 -15.80
C LEU A 121 13.58 -4.21 -16.76
N SER A 122 12.43 -4.28 -17.44
CA SER A 122 11.96 -3.17 -18.27
C SER A 122 11.48 -2.02 -17.38
N MET A 123 12.03 -0.82 -17.61
CA MET A 123 11.79 0.35 -16.77
C MET A 123 11.15 1.50 -17.54
N TYR A 124 10.25 2.23 -16.88
CA TYR A 124 9.70 3.49 -17.38
C TYR A 124 9.69 4.57 -16.31
N THR A 125 10.22 5.75 -16.66
CA THR A 125 10.26 6.89 -15.74
C THR A 125 9.13 7.86 -16.08
N TYR A 126 8.11 7.85 -15.24
CA TYR A 126 6.92 8.68 -15.38
C TYR A 126 7.22 10.11 -14.92
N ARG A 127 7.21 11.05 -15.87
CA ARG A 127 7.56 12.47 -15.68
C ARG A 127 6.42 13.37 -16.10
N GLU A 128 6.42 14.60 -15.62
CA GLU A 128 5.38 15.57 -15.98
C GLU A 128 5.34 15.90 -17.47
N THR A 129 6.50 15.88 -18.14
CA THR A 129 6.66 16.22 -19.55
C THR A 129 6.31 15.09 -20.52
N ASN A 130 6.27 13.85 -20.04
CA ASN A 130 6.00 12.66 -20.86
C ASN A 130 4.96 11.78 -20.17
N ARG A 131 3.75 12.32 -19.99
CA ARG A 131 2.66 11.59 -19.32
C ARG A 131 2.00 10.65 -20.31
N VAL A 132 2.08 9.37 -19.99
CA VAL A 132 1.30 8.32 -20.66
C VAL A 132 -0.17 8.48 -20.27
N GLN A 133 -1.07 8.40 -21.25
CA GLN A 133 -2.51 8.53 -21.03
C GLN A 133 -3.23 7.19 -20.89
N ASP A 134 -2.65 6.13 -21.45
CA ASP A 134 -3.20 4.78 -21.38
C ASP A 134 -2.53 3.97 -20.26
N PRO A 135 -3.26 3.55 -19.21
CA PRO A 135 -2.70 2.75 -18.11
C PRO A 135 -2.10 1.41 -18.60
N ARG A 136 -2.59 0.87 -19.72
CA ARG A 136 -2.10 -0.40 -20.28
C ARG A 136 -0.67 -0.31 -20.79
N GLN A 137 -0.24 0.87 -21.24
CA GLN A 137 1.14 1.10 -21.66
C GLN A 137 2.10 1.01 -20.47
N LEU A 138 1.70 1.52 -19.30
CA LEU A 138 2.48 1.38 -18.07
C LEU A 138 2.62 -0.10 -17.69
N GLY A 139 1.58 -0.90 -17.93
CA GLY A 139 1.58 -2.34 -17.71
C GLY A 139 2.56 -3.17 -18.57
N GLN A 140 3.16 -2.57 -19.61
CA GLN A 140 4.17 -3.25 -20.43
C GLN A 140 5.52 -3.36 -19.70
N TYR A 141 5.80 -2.41 -18.81
CA TYR A 141 7.03 -2.34 -18.04
C TYR A 141 6.94 -3.17 -16.75
N ASP A 142 8.08 -3.66 -16.28
CA ASP A 142 8.16 -4.36 -14.99
C ASP A 142 8.23 -3.36 -13.84
N VAL A 143 8.92 -2.23 -14.06
CA VAL A 143 9.08 -1.16 -13.08
C VAL A 143 8.67 0.19 -13.67
N VAL A 144 7.83 0.92 -12.96
CA VAL A 144 7.50 2.31 -13.25
C VAL A 144 8.00 3.17 -12.10
N ILE A 145 8.87 4.14 -12.38
CA ILE A 145 9.40 5.07 -11.37
C ILE A 145 8.70 6.41 -11.53
N THR A 146 8.17 6.95 -10.45
CA THR A 146 7.60 8.30 -10.39
C THR A 146 8.10 9.05 -9.17
N THR A 147 7.80 10.34 -9.09
CA THR A 147 8.22 11.17 -7.97
C THR A 147 7.02 11.70 -7.18
N PHE A 148 7.26 12.02 -5.91
CA PHE A 148 6.29 12.72 -5.08
C PHE A 148 5.82 14.04 -5.72
N ALA A 149 6.71 14.74 -6.44
CA ALA A 149 6.39 15.99 -7.11
C ALA A 149 5.36 15.79 -8.24
N VAL A 150 5.55 14.77 -9.08
CA VAL A 150 4.65 14.43 -10.19
C VAL A 150 3.26 14.08 -9.66
N LEU A 151 3.18 13.22 -8.63
CA LEU A 151 1.90 12.89 -8.00
C LEU A 151 1.22 14.12 -7.40
N SER A 152 1.99 15.04 -6.82
CA SER A 152 1.44 16.29 -6.27
C SER A 152 0.87 17.22 -7.34
N SER A 153 1.52 17.31 -8.51
CA SER A 153 1.08 18.18 -9.60
C SER A 153 -0.13 17.60 -10.31
N GLU A 154 -0.25 16.27 -10.33
CA GLU A 154 -1.47 15.58 -10.73
C GLU A 154 -2.64 16.03 -9.86
N GLY A 155 -2.62 15.94 -8.53
CA GLY A 155 -3.76 16.40 -7.71
C GLY A 155 -3.98 17.92 -7.63
N SER A 156 -3.36 18.72 -8.51
CA SER A 156 -3.60 20.16 -8.63
C SER A 156 -4.53 20.49 -9.80
N GLU A 157 -5.40 21.49 -9.61
CA GLU A 157 -6.37 21.95 -10.61
C GLU A 157 -5.73 22.43 -11.93
N LYS A 158 -4.42 22.67 -11.94
CA LYS A 158 -3.65 23.14 -13.10
C LYS A 158 -3.32 22.03 -14.10
N SER A 159 -3.50 20.76 -13.74
CA SER A 159 -3.35 19.61 -14.64
C SER A 159 -4.74 19.10 -15.03
N PRO A 160 -5.32 19.52 -16.17
CA PRO A 160 -6.67 19.08 -16.54
C PRO A 160 -6.67 17.55 -16.69
N PRO A 161 -7.63 16.84 -16.05
CA PRO A 161 -7.76 15.40 -16.22
C PRO A 161 -8.07 15.07 -17.68
N LEU A 162 -7.67 13.86 -18.09
CA LEU A 162 -7.90 13.36 -19.44
C LEU A 162 -9.41 13.24 -19.70
N ARG A 163 -9.92 14.09 -20.60
CA ARG A 163 -11.24 14.07 -21.25
C ARG A 163 -12.45 13.78 -20.34
N SER A 164 -13.24 14.83 -20.09
CA SER A 164 -14.71 14.86 -20.03
C SER A 164 -15.41 13.55 -19.60
N SER A 165 -15.14 13.11 -18.38
CA SER A 165 -16.01 12.21 -17.66
C SER A 165 -15.98 12.65 -16.21
N SER A 166 -17.12 12.54 -15.54
CA SER A 166 -17.39 12.81 -14.12
C SER A 166 -16.32 12.27 -13.14
N ASN A 167 -15.43 11.38 -13.60
CA ASN A 167 -14.44 10.66 -12.81
C ASN A 167 -12.98 11.10 -13.08
N ARG A 168 -12.52 12.09 -12.31
CA ARG A 168 -11.24 12.81 -12.44
C ARG A 168 -10.02 12.00 -11.97
N LYS A 169 -9.66 10.88 -12.61
CA LYS A 169 -8.49 10.07 -12.19
C LYS A 169 -7.34 10.08 -13.20
N TYR A 170 -6.14 10.38 -12.70
CA TYR A 170 -4.87 10.36 -13.45
C TYR A 170 -4.50 8.93 -13.87
N THR A 171 -3.62 8.79 -14.86
CA THR A 171 -3.23 7.47 -15.42
C THR A 171 -2.73 6.52 -14.34
N LEU A 172 -1.93 7.01 -13.38
CA LEU A 172 -1.40 6.19 -12.28
C LEU A 172 -2.50 5.63 -11.36
N HIS A 173 -3.60 6.37 -11.16
CA HIS A 173 -4.76 5.99 -10.34
C HIS A 173 -5.75 5.09 -11.08
N ARG A 174 -5.65 5.04 -12.41
CA ARG A 174 -6.38 4.10 -13.27
C ARG A 174 -5.67 2.75 -13.36
N CYS A 175 -4.47 2.61 -12.82
CA CYS A 175 -3.78 1.32 -12.70
C CYS A 175 -4.12 0.65 -11.36
N GLN A 176 -4.36 -0.67 -11.40
CA GLN A 176 -4.29 -1.55 -10.23
C GLN A 176 -2.92 -2.24 -10.25
N TRP A 177 -1.99 -1.65 -9.51
CA TRP A 177 -0.59 -2.05 -9.47
C TRP A 177 -0.40 -3.44 -8.84
N TRP A 178 0.59 -4.19 -9.33
CA TRP A 178 1.01 -5.40 -8.63
C TRP A 178 1.61 -5.05 -7.27
N ARG A 179 2.52 -4.07 -7.29
CA ARG A 179 3.22 -3.60 -6.12
C ARG A 179 3.37 -2.09 -6.18
N VAL A 180 3.18 -1.41 -5.05
CA VAL A 180 3.60 -0.02 -4.85
C VAL A 180 4.68 0.00 -3.77
N ILE A 181 5.80 0.64 -4.07
CA ILE A 181 6.90 0.88 -3.13
C ILE A 181 7.02 2.39 -2.93
N VAL A 182 6.94 2.84 -1.69
CA VAL A 182 7.15 4.24 -1.31
C VAL A 182 8.49 4.35 -0.62
N ASP A 183 9.45 4.96 -1.31
CA ASP A 183 10.77 5.26 -0.74
C ASP A 183 10.71 6.58 0.04
N GLU A 184 11.48 6.66 1.12
CA GLU A 184 11.38 7.74 2.11
C GLU A 184 9.94 7.97 2.60
N GLY A 185 9.24 6.88 2.90
CA GLY A 185 7.81 6.87 3.24
C GLY A 185 7.41 7.64 4.50
N HIS A 186 8.37 8.22 5.23
CA HIS A 186 8.10 9.19 6.28
C HIS A 186 7.30 10.41 5.77
N ILE A 187 7.26 10.66 4.46
CA ILE A 187 6.40 11.68 3.82
C ILE A 187 4.90 11.38 4.03
N LEU A 188 4.49 10.11 4.14
CA LEU A 188 3.09 9.72 4.33
C LEU A 188 2.54 10.07 5.72
N LYS A 189 3.42 10.41 6.67
CA LYS A 189 3.06 10.73 8.06
C LYS A 189 2.08 11.90 8.16
N ALA A 190 2.10 12.85 7.23
CA ALA A 190 1.22 14.03 7.25
C ALA A 190 -0.06 13.81 6.41
N ALA A 191 -1.11 13.25 7.04
CA ALA A 191 -2.39 12.88 6.41
C ALA A 191 -3.02 13.99 5.56
N ALA A 192 -2.95 15.23 6.06
CA ALA A 192 -3.62 16.38 5.47
C ALA A 192 -2.92 16.93 4.22
N THR A 193 -1.73 16.43 3.89
CA THR A 193 -1.03 16.89 2.70
C THR A 193 -1.64 16.27 1.45
N LYS A 194 -1.83 17.08 0.41
CA LYS A 194 -2.28 16.59 -0.91
C LYS A 194 -1.45 15.41 -1.40
N ARG A 195 -0.13 15.44 -1.14
CA ARG A 195 0.80 14.36 -1.49
C ARG A 195 0.39 13.02 -0.88
N SER A 196 0.11 13.00 0.42
CA SER A 196 -0.27 11.80 1.15
C SER A 196 -1.64 11.28 0.68
N GLN A 197 -2.61 12.18 0.48
CA GLN A 197 -3.94 11.82 -0.03
C GLN A 197 -3.89 11.13 -1.40
N ILE A 198 -3.16 11.71 -2.35
CA ILE A 198 -3.04 11.17 -3.71
C ILE A 198 -2.37 9.80 -3.70
N ILE A 199 -1.38 9.58 -2.83
CA ILE A 199 -0.71 8.27 -2.69
C ILE A 199 -1.63 7.24 -2.04
N MET A 200 -2.42 7.64 -1.03
CA MET A 200 -3.39 6.76 -0.38
C MET A 200 -4.48 6.27 -1.36
N GLU A 201 -4.78 7.02 -2.40
CA GLU A 201 -5.76 6.66 -3.43
C GLU A 201 -5.23 5.65 -4.46
N LEU A 202 -3.92 5.36 -4.48
CA LEU A 202 -3.35 4.38 -5.38
C LEU A 202 -3.79 2.96 -5.01
N LYS A 203 -4.30 2.23 -6.01
CA LYS A 203 -4.72 0.84 -5.87
C LYS A 203 -3.55 -0.11 -6.15
N ALA A 204 -3.26 -0.99 -5.21
CA ALA A 204 -2.18 -1.96 -5.35
C ALA A 204 -2.49 -3.25 -4.60
N VAL A 205 -2.01 -4.39 -5.11
CA VAL A 205 -2.10 -5.67 -4.39
C VAL A 205 -1.09 -5.71 -3.25
N ASN A 206 0.17 -5.36 -3.53
CA ASN A 206 1.25 -5.35 -2.54
C ASN A 206 1.69 -3.91 -2.25
N LYS A 207 1.78 -3.51 -0.98
CA LYS A 207 2.20 -2.15 -0.59
C LYS A 207 3.39 -2.18 0.36
N TRP A 208 4.48 -1.55 -0.04
CA TRP A 208 5.71 -1.48 0.72
C TRP A 208 6.10 -0.05 1.01
N ILE A 209 6.59 0.18 2.22
CA ILE A 209 7.14 1.46 2.65
C ILE A 209 8.61 1.23 3.04
N LEU A 210 9.52 1.91 2.38
CA LEU A 210 10.94 1.94 2.75
C LEU A 210 11.20 3.25 3.51
N THR A 211 11.75 3.16 4.72
CA THR A 211 12.06 4.36 5.50
C THR A 211 13.17 4.14 6.52
N CYS A 212 14.03 5.13 6.69
CA CYS A 212 15.05 5.09 7.74
C CYS A 212 14.52 5.58 9.10
N SER A 213 13.35 6.21 9.10
CA SER A 213 12.73 6.77 10.31
C SER A 213 11.23 6.50 10.30
N PRO A 214 10.78 5.28 10.64
CA PRO A 214 9.34 5.02 10.78
C PRO A 214 8.69 5.93 11.85
N PHE A 215 9.47 6.32 12.86
CA PHE A 215 9.05 7.22 13.93
C PHE A 215 9.80 8.55 13.83
N SER A 216 9.07 9.65 13.89
CA SER A 216 9.71 10.95 14.12
C SER A 216 9.07 11.61 15.33
N ASN A 217 7.77 11.96 15.26
CA ASN A 217 7.22 12.94 16.21
C ASN A 217 5.88 12.56 16.88
N SER A 218 5.14 11.55 16.40
CA SER A 218 3.84 11.17 17.00
C SER A 218 3.38 9.78 16.59
N VAL A 219 2.73 9.05 17.51
CA VAL A 219 2.03 7.78 17.23
C VAL A 219 0.93 7.99 16.17
N ARG A 220 0.34 9.18 16.09
CA ARG A 220 -0.67 9.51 15.07
C ARG A 220 -0.11 9.50 13.64
N ASN A 221 1.20 9.62 13.46
CA ASN A 221 1.82 9.50 12.14
C ASN A 221 1.78 8.06 11.60
N LEU A 222 1.72 7.06 12.49
CA LEU A 222 1.58 5.65 12.11
C LEU A 222 0.20 5.34 11.56
N GLN A 223 -0.83 6.11 11.96
CA GLN A 223 -2.19 5.95 11.45
C GLN A 223 -2.24 6.03 9.92
N ASN A 224 -1.50 6.96 9.33
CA ASN A 224 -1.51 7.13 7.87
C ASN A 224 -0.71 6.03 7.15
N ILE A 225 0.40 5.60 7.76
CA ILE A 225 1.20 4.47 7.27
C ILE A 225 0.34 3.20 7.27
N PHE A 226 -0.38 2.94 8.36
CA PHE A 226 -1.24 1.76 8.49
C PHE A 226 -2.46 1.84 7.58
N ARG A 227 -3.02 3.04 7.39
CA ARG A 227 -4.08 3.28 6.41
C ARG A 227 -3.60 3.02 4.98
N PHE A 228 -2.38 3.43 4.63
CA PHE A 228 -1.79 3.15 3.33
C PHE A 228 -1.67 1.65 3.09
N LEU A 229 -1.22 0.89 4.11
CA LEU A 229 -1.14 -0.57 4.11
C LEU A 229 -2.50 -1.28 4.23
N GLU A 230 -3.62 -0.55 4.22
CA GLU A 230 -4.98 -1.12 4.26
C GLU A 230 -5.27 -1.95 5.53
N LEU A 231 -4.68 -1.54 6.65
CA LEU A 231 -4.97 -2.12 7.97
C LEU A 231 -6.29 -1.58 8.53
N HIS A 232 -7.40 -2.00 7.92
CA HIS A 232 -8.75 -1.49 8.19
C HIS A 232 -9.20 -1.65 9.65
N PHE A 233 -8.63 -2.59 10.42
CA PHE A 233 -8.93 -2.73 11.85
C PHE A 233 -8.40 -1.58 12.70
N CYS A 234 -7.38 -0.84 12.23
CA CYS A 234 -6.81 0.35 12.87
C CYS A 234 -7.64 1.61 12.58
N CYS A 235 -8.93 1.57 12.92
CA CYS A 235 -9.85 2.71 12.80
C CYS A 235 -9.52 3.85 13.80
N SER A 236 -10.17 5.01 13.67
CA SER A 236 -9.94 6.18 14.56
C SER A 236 -10.05 5.83 16.04
N PHE A 237 -11.05 5.04 16.42
CA PHE A 237 -11.24 4.57 17.79
C PHE A 237 -10.05 3.72 18.29
N TRP A 238 -9.52 2.85 17.43
CA TRP A 238 -8.35 2.04 17.74
C TRP A 238 -7.13 2.93 18.03
N TRP A 239 -6.89 3.91 17.16
CA TRP A 239 -5.80 4.87 17.34
C TRP A 239 -5.96 5.72 18.58
N ASP A 240 -7.17 6.19 18.90
CA ASP A 240 -7.40 6.97 20.11
C ASP A 240 -7.06 6.16 21.37
N ARG A 241 -7.36 4.85 21.38
CA ARG A 241 -7.00 3.97 22.50
C ARG A 241 -5.49 3.77 22.59
N VAL A 242 -4.83 3.43 21.48
CA VAL A 242 -3.37 3.22 21.44
C VAL A 242 -2.59 4.49 21.78
N VAL A 243 -3.01 5.65 21.27
CA VAL A 243 -2.39 6.95 21.54
C VAL A 243 -2.59 7.36 23.00
N ARG A 244 -3.79 7.20 23.57
CA ARG A 244 -4.05 7.46 25.00
C ARG A 244 -3.16 6.59 25.89
N CYS A 245 -3.03 5.31 25.56
CA CYS A 245 -2.20 4.37 26.29
C CYS A 245 -0.72 4.78 26.28
N PHE A 246 -0.18 5.16 25.11
CA PHE A 246 1.18 5.65 24.96
C PHE A 246 1.48 6.87 25.86
N HIS A 247 0.55 7.83 25.91
CA HIS A 247 0.69 9.01 26.78
C HIS A 247 0.58 8.65 28.27
N SER A 248 -0.20 7.63 28.62
CA SER A 248 -0.38 7.17 30.00
C SER A 248 0.73 6.23 30.53
N ARG A 249 1.74 5.91 29.72
CA ARG A 249 2.88 5.02 30.04
C ARG A 249 2.52 3.63 30.60
N ARG A 250 1.35 3.06 30.22
CA ARG A 250 0.94 1.72 30.68
C ARG A 250 1.71 0.62 29.94
N THR A 251 2.30 -0.32 30.67
CA THR A 251 3.25 -1.34 30.18
C THR A 251 2.67 -2.38 29.22
N LEU A 252 1.42 -2.81 29.43
CA LEU A 252 0.73 -3.80 28.58
C LEU A 252 0.54 -3.31 27.13
N ASP A 253 0.42 -2.00 26.94
CA ASP A 253 0.12 -1.40 25.63
C ASP A 253 1.36 -1.15 24.78
N PHE A 254 2.55 -1.00 25.39
CA PHE A 254 3.82 -0.96 24.65
C PHE A 254 4.17 -2.31 24.04
N HIS A 255 3.82 -3.40 24.71
CA HIS A 255 4.00 -4.75 24.18
C HIS A 255 3.16 -4.94 22.91
N LEU A 256 1.91 -4.45 22.91
CA LEU A 256 1.02 -4.47 21.74
C LEU A 256 1.60 -3.70 20.55
N ILE A 257 2.14 -2.50 20.82
CA ILE A 257 2.80 -1.66 19.81
C ILE A 257 4.03 -2.39 19.24
N ASN A 258 4.88 -2.96 20.11
CA ASN A 258 6.04 -3.74 19.68
C ASN A 258 5.65 -4.99 18.89
N GLN A 259 4.63 -5.73 19.30
CA GLN A 259 4.13 -6.90 18.57
C GLN A 259 3.59 -6.54 17.18
N LEU A 260 2.86 -5.43 17.07
CA LEU A 260 2.46 -4.88 15.77
C LEU A 260 3.69 -4.62 14.91
N PHE A 261 4.74 -3.98 15.44
CA PHE A 261 5.96 -3.73 14.68
C PHE A 261 6.70 -5.01 14.30
N THR A 262 6.86 -5.97 15.20
CA THR A 262 7.52 -7.24 14.91
C THR A 262 6.78 -8.02 13.82
N MET A 263 5.45 -7.95 13.78
CA MET A 263 4.66 -8.57 12.70
C MET A 263 4.83 -7.91 11.33
N TYR A 264 5.20 -6.62 11.26
CA TYR A 264 5.44 -5.92 9.98
C TYR A 264 6.93 -5.82 9.60
N SER A 265 7.85 -6.04 10.54
CA SER A 265 9.29 -6.15 10.28
C SER A 265 9.69 -7.53 9.76
N PHE A 266 8.87 -8.57 10.00
CA PHE A 266 9.12 -9.88 9.43
C PHE A 266 8.54 -9.98 8.02
N VAL A 267 9.42 -9.89 7.04
CA VAL A 267 9.24 -10.44 5.70
C VAL A 267 8.67 -11.86 5.84
N GLN A 268 7.37 -12.05 5.63
CA GLN A 268 6.89 -13.39 5.34
C GLN A 268 7.30 -13.73 3.92
N SER A 269 8.40 -14.48 3.88
CA SER A 269 8.82 -15.46 2.89
C SER A 269 7.80 -15.69 1.78
N LEU A 270 8.25 -15.38 0.55
CA LEU A 270 8.17 -16.27 -0.60
C LEU A 270 7.51 -17.63 -0.27
N ASN A 271 6.19 -17.69 -0.44
CA ASN A 271 5.41 -18.90 -0.67
C ASN A 271 4.21 -18.51 -1.51
#